data_AF-A0A2P2MHT5-F1
#
_entry.id   AF-A0A2P2MHT5-F1
#
_cell.length_a   1.000
_cell.length_b   1.000
_cell.length_c   1.000
_cell.angle_alpha   90.00
_cell.angle_beta   90.00
_cell.angle_gamma   90.00
#
_symmetry.space_group_name_H-M   'P 1'
#
loop_
_entity.id
_entity.type
_entity.pdbx_description
1 polymer ?
#
loop_
_entity_poly.entity_id
_entity_poly.type
_entity_poly.pdbx_seq_one_letter_code
_entity_poly.pdbx_strand_id
1 'polypeptide(L)'
;MAKPRKPKSEGAKPDNSGAVVRHQKLCLSIDMNKRQIYGYTELEIVVPDIGIVGLYAENLGIDNVFVDGEPTEFEYYPHQPLVDCEKRWSSVSTLSSAADAASSAYVSALEKELVPNLLINCCKAFRVVNDQQDQMMDNGSQPYAEPKQNVKLVHIDYWVEKAETGIHFDDEVLHTDNQIRRARCWFPCMDDGYQCCCFDLEFTVAHNLVAVSTGNLLYQVSVNELILFLGIWSIQFYAGVSKLKFLSHFRFFFLFFL
;
A
#
# COMPACT_ATOMS: atom_id res chain seq x y z
N MET A 1 58.28 -10.71 -15.29
CA MET A 1 56.96 -10.17 -15.72
C MET A 1 55.88 -10.91 -14.96
N ALA A 2 55.14 -10.22 -14.10
CA ALA A 2 54.14 -10.82 -13.22
C ALA A 2 52.83 -11.12 -13.98
N LYS A 3 52.26 -12.32 -13.78
CA LYS A 3 50.96 -12.69 -14.34
C LYS A 3 49.84 -11.94 -13.59
N PRO A 4 48.85 -11.36 -14.30
CA PRO A 4 47.75 -10.66 -13.66
C PRO A 4 46.81 -11.65 -12.97
N ARG A 5 46.53 -11.42 -11.69
CA ARG A 5 45.54 -12.17 -10.90
C ARG A 5 44.13 -11.69 -11.29
N LYS A 6 43.24 -12.63 -11.65
CA LYS A 6 41.81 -12.37 -11.81
C LYS A 6 41.22 -11.87 -10.48
N PRO A 7 40.41 -10.80 -10.47
CA PRO A 7 39.64 -10.46 -9.28
C PRO A 7 38.57 -11.53 -9.03
N LYS A 8 38.47 -11.97 -7.77
CA LYS A 8 37.31 -12.73 -7.27
C LYS A 8 36.09 -11.83 -7.40
N SER A 9 35.10 -12.27 -8.16
CA SER A 9 33.73 -11.76 -8.04
C SER A 9 33.27 -12.12 -6.63
N GLU A 10 33.22 -11.12 -5.76
CA GLU A 10 32.47 -11.25 -4.51
C GLU A 10 30.99 -11.42 -4.86
N GLY A 11 30.34 -12.31 -4.13
CA GLY A 11 29.03 -12.85 -4.47
C GLY A 11 27.99 -11.77 -4.68
N ALA A 12 27.26 -11.89 -5.78
CA ALA A 12 25.92 -11.35 -5.87
C ALA A 12 25.13 -11.92 -4.69
N LYS A 13 24.84 -11.08 -3.69
CA LYS A 13 23.71 -11.35 -2.81
C LYS A 13 22.51 -11.60 -3.73
N PRO A 14 21.66 -12.59 -3.44
CA PRO A 14 20.37 -12.64 -4.11
C PRO A 14 19.70 -11.30 -3.80
N ASP A 15 19.49 -10.48 -4.84
CA ASP A 15 18.63 -9.32 -4.75
C ASP A 15 17.27 -9.87 -4.34
N ASN A 16 16.99 -9.80 -3.04
CA ASN A 16 15.72 -10.23 -2.50
C ASN A 16 14.73 -9.15 -2.93
N SER A 17 14.29 -9.24 -4.19
CA SER A 17 13.32 -8.34 -4.78
C SER A 17 12.09 -8.39 -3.88
N GLY A 18 11.88 -7.32 -3.11
CA GLY A 18 10.67 -7.17 -2.31
C GLY A 18 9.44 -7.22 -3.21
N ALA A 19 8.27 -7.32 -2.60
CA ALA A 19 7.01 -7.24 -3.33
C ALA A 19 6.94 -5.92 -4.12
N VAL A 20 6.50 -5.98 -5.38
CA VAL A 20 6.34 -4.79 -6.24
C VAL A 20 4.88 -4.67 -6.67
N VAL A 21 4.23 -3.55 -6.34
CA VAL A 21 2.88 -3.25 -6.81
C VAL A 21 2.96 -2.64 -8.21
N ARG A 22 2.20 -3.20 -9.15
CA ARG A 22 2.09 -2.71 -10.53
C ARG A 22 0.91 -1.78 -10.71
N HIS A 23 -0.22 -2.16 -10.13
CA HIS A 23 -1.49 -1.45 -10.21
C HIS A 23 -2.26 -1.61 -8.90
N GLN A 24 -2.98 -0.58 -8.49
CA GLN A 24 -3.83 -0.60 -7.31
C GLN A 24 -5.19 0.03 -7.60
N LYS A 25 -6.27 -0.73 -7.46
CA LYS A 25 -7.64 -0.22 -7.45
C LYS A 25 -8.06 0.11 -6.02
N LEU A 26 -8.75 1.22 -5.84
CA LEU A 26 -9.38 1.63 -4.59
C LEU A 26 -10.86 1.88 -4.82
N CYS A 27 -11.73 1.19 -4.07
CA CYS A 27 -13.16 1.41 -4.08
C CYS A 27 -13.64 1.81 -2.69
N LEU A 28 -14.05 3.06 -2.51
CA LEU A 28 -14.53 3.58 -1.23
C LEU A 28 -15.99 3.98 -1.32
N SER A 29 -16.74 3.61 -0.28
CA SER A 29 -18.05 4.16 0.00
C SER A 29 -17.98 5.01 1.26
N ILE A 30 -18.50 6.23 1.16
CA ILE A 30 -18.37 7.25 2.18
C ILE A 30 -19.76 7.65 2.65
N ASP A 31 -20.05 7.38 3.93
CA ASP A 31 -21.26 7.84 4.61
C ASP A 31 -20.90 9.03 5.51
N MET A 32 -21.16 10.24 5.03
CA MET A 32 -20.93 11.49 5.77
C MET A 32 -21.80 11.57 7.04
N ASN A 33 -23.02 11.04 7.01
CA ASN A 33 -23.95 11.13 8.15
C ASN A 33 -23.49 10.23 9.29
N LYS A 34 -23.04 9.03 8.97
CA LYS A 34 -22.48 8.09 9.96
C LYS A 34 -21.01 8.34 10.26
N ARG A 35 -20.35 9.20 9.49
CA ARG A 35 -18.89 9.41 9.51
C ARG A 35 -18.13 8.09 9.36
N GLN A 36 -18.56 7.28 8.39
CA GLN A 36 -18.01 5.95 8.12
C GLN A 36 -17.46 5.85 6.71
N ILE A 37 -16.37 5.11 6.58
CA ILE A 37 -15.72 4.83 5.31
C ILE A 37 -15.45 3.33 5.27
N TYR A 38 -16.00 2.66 4.27
CA TYR A 38 -15.81 1.24 4.02
C TYR A 38 -15.50 1.03 2.55
N GLY A 39 -14.83 -0.06 2.22
CA GLY A 39 -14.42 -0.29 0.86
C GLY A 39 -13.54 -1.49 0.70
N TYR A 40 -12.94 -1.58 -0.47
CA TYR A 40 -11.97 -2.60 -0.78
C TYR A 40 -10.87 -2.05 -1.67
N THR A 41 -9.73 -2.73 -1.67
CA THR A 41 -8.63 -2.44 -2.60
C THR A 41 -8.20 -3.71 -3.33
N GLU A 42 -7.81 -3.56 -4.58
CA GLU A 42 -7.24 -4.64 -5.38
C GLU A 42 -5.83 -4.25 -5.79
N LEU A 43 -4.85 -5.13 -5.57
CA LEU A 43 -3.46 -4.89 -5.91
C LEU A 43 -2.96 -5.98 -6.87
N GLU A 44 -2.40 -5.57 -8.01
CA GLU A 44 -1.59 -6.45 -8.84
C GLU A 44 -0.15 -6.42 -8.32
N ILE A 45 0.28 -7.49 -7.63
CA ILE A 45 1.56 -7.54 -6.91
C ILE A 45 2.45 -8.63 -7.51
N VAL A 46 3.70 -8.28 -7.82
CA VAL A 46 4.78 -9.25 -8.04
C VAL A 46 5.21 -9.77 -6.66
N VAL A 47 4.87 -11.02 -6.37
CA VAL A 47 5.10 -11.65 -5.07
C VAL A 47 6.53 -12.18 -4.97
N PRO A 48 7.25 -11.89 -3.87
CA PRO A 48 8.61 -12.39 -3.67
C PRO A 48 8.62 -13.91 -3.51
N ASP A 49 9.80 -14.53 -3.65
CA ASP A 49 9.95 -16.00 -3.58
C ASP A 49 9.49 -16.60 -2.23
N ILE A 50 9.57 -15.82 -1.16
CA ILE A 50 9.07 -16.21 0.18
C ILE A 50 7.54 -16.32 0.24
N GLY A 51 6.84 -15.78 -0.76
CA GLY A 51 5.39 -15.85 -0.88
C GLY A 51 4.58 -15.01 0.11
N ILE A 52 5.24 -14.21 0.96
CA ILE A 52 4.59 -13.30 1.91
C ILE A 52 4.71 -11.87 1.41
N VAL A 53 3.60 -11.14 1.39
CA VAL A 53 3.54 -9.72 1.07
C VAL A 53 3.21 -8.93 2.33
N GLY A 54 4.03 -7.95 2.67
CA GLY A 54 3.77 -7.02 3.77
C GLY A 54 3.20 -5.70 3.25
N LEU A 55 2.01 -5.32 3.69
CA LEU A 55 1.35 -4.05 3.41
C LEU A 55 1.26 -3.20 4.69
N TYR A 56 1.10 -1.89 4.50
CA TYR A 56 0.81 -0.94 5.56
C TYR A 56 -0.69 -0.64 5.56
N ALA A 57 -1.33 -0.84 6.71
CA ALA A 57 -2.77 -0.72 6.93
C ALA A 57 -3.01 -0.20 8.36
N GLU A 58 -2.68 1.06 8.60
CA GLU A 58 -2.86 1.67 9.92
C GLU A 58 -4.30 2.12 10.10
N ASN A 59 -4.86 2.01 11.31
CA ASN A 59 -6.18 2.56 11.59
C ASN A 59 -7.29 2.01 10.66
N LEU A 60 -7.13 0.75 10.24
CA LEU A 60 -8.09 0.02 9.42
C LEU A 60 -8.58 -1.21 10.17
N GLY A 61 -9.85 -1.53 10.00
CA GLY A 61 -10.35 -2.87 10.27
C GLY A 61 -10.27 -3.68 9.00
N ILE A 62 -9.54 -4.80 9.03
CA ILE A 62 -9.42 -5.71 7.89
C ILE A 62 -10.47 -6.80 8.04
N ASP A 63 -11.35 -6.94 7.05
CA ASP A 63 -12.45 -7.91 7.07
C ASP A 63 -12.01 -9.23 6.41
N ASN A 64 -11.79 -9.19 5.09
CA ASN A 64 -11.46 -10.35 4.28
C ASN A 64 -10.27 -10.04 3.36
N VAL A 65 -9.47 -11.06 3.09
CA VAL A 65 -8.34 -10.99 2.15
C VAL A 65 -8.42 -12.17 1.19
N PHE A 66 -8.34 -11.87 -0.11
CA PHE A 66 -8.37 -12.87 -1.18
C PHE A 66 -7.12 -12.74 -2.06
N VAL A 67 -6.61 -13.88 -2.51
CA VAL A 67 -5.50 -13.95 -3.47
C VAL A 67 -5.95 -14.77 -4.67
N ASP A 68 -5.91 -14.17 -5.85
CA ASP A 68 -6.45 -14.73 -7.10
C ASP A 68 -7.92 -15.17 -6.97
N GLY A 69 -8.72 -14.47 -6.14
CA GLY A 69 -10.13 -14.74 -5.89
C GLY A 69 -10.42 -15.75 -4.77
N GLU A 70 -9.40 -16.39 -4.21
CA GLU A 70 -9.56 -17.36 -3.12
C GLU A 70 -9.25 -16.72 -1.76
N PRO A 71 -10.05 -16.96 -0.70
CA PRO A 71 -9.74 -16.49 0.65
C PRO A 71 -8.36 -16.98 1.10
N THR A 72 -7.59 -16.12 1.76
CA THR A 72 -6.24 -16.47 2.26
C THR A 72 -6.06 -16.11 3.74
N GLU A 73 -5.09 -16.77 4.37
CA GLU A 73 -4.64 -16.43 5.72
C GLU A 73 -3.78 -15.16 5.68
N PHE A 74 -3.98 -14.30 6.67
CA PHE A 74 -3.20 -13.09 6.86
C PHE A 74 -3.00 -12.82 8.36
N GLU A 75 -1.93 -12.10 8.67
CA GLU A 75 -1.65 -11.61 10.02
C GLU A 75 -1.79 -10.08 10.02
N TYR A 76 -2.56 -9.55 10.96
CA TYR A 76 -2.77 -8.11 11.11
C TYR A 76 -2.37 -7.65 12.52
N TYR A 77 -1.43 -6.70 12.60
CA TYR A 77 -0.84 -6.19 13.83
C TYR A 77 -1.07 -4.68 13.95
N PRO A 78 -2.31 -4.24 14.30
CA PRO A 78 -2.59 -2.82 14.44
C PRO A 78 -1.66 -2.19 15.48
N HIS A 79 -1.00 -1.09 15.13
CA HIS A 79 -0.14 -0.40 16.07
C HIS A 79 -1.01 0.25 17.16
N GLN A 80 -0.91 -0.26 18.38
CA GLN A 80 -1.66 0.30 19.50
C GLN A 80 -1.23 1.76 19.74
N PRO A 81 -2.18 2.67 19.97
CA PRO A 81 -1.86 4.06 20.29
C PRO A 81 -1.14 4.13 21.64
N LEU A 82 0.12 4.57 21.57
CA LEU A 82 0.85 5.40 22.54
C LEU A 82 0.64 5.17 24.06
N VAL A 83 0.34 3.96 24.52
CA VAL A 83 0.30 3.63 25.97
C VAL A 83 1.69 3.83 26.63
N ASP A 84 2.76 3.78 25.84
CA ASP A 84 4.13 4.02 26.31
C ASP A 84 4.45 5.51 26.60
N CYS A 85 3.57 6.46 26.24
CA CYS A 85 3.88 7.88 26.35
C CYS A 85 3.97 8.38 27.79
N GLU A 86 3.08 7.93 28.67
CA GLU A 86 2.92 8.53 30.00
C GLU A 86 4.21 8.50 30.82
N LYS A 87 4.98 7.40 30.70
CA LYS A 87 6.29 7.28 31.35
C LYS A 87 7.31 8.30 30.83
N ARG A 88 7.25 8.67 29.55
CA ARG A 88 8.20 9.59 28.91
C ARG A 88 7.95 11.06 29.30
N TRP A 89 6.68 11.40 29.55
CA TRP A 89 6.29 12.73 30.02
C TRP A 89 6.42 12.90 31.53
N SER A 90 6.46 11.81 32.29
CA SER A 90 6.52 11.82 33.76
C SER A 90 7.75 12.54 34.36
N SER A 91 8.83 12.69 33.59
CA SER A 91 10.09 13.35 34.02
C SER A 91 10.30 14.74 33.40
N VAL A 92 9.30 15.28 32.69
CA VAL A 92 9.37 16.59 32.06
C VAL A 92 9.25 17.69 33.12
N SER A 93 10.30 18.48 33.27
CA SER A 93 10.39 19.56 34.26
C SER A 93 10.77 20.92 33.65
N THR A 94 11.22 20.92 32.40
CA THR A 94 11.66 22.10 31.65
C THR A 94 11.24 22.02 30.19
N LEU A 95 11.25 23.17 29.50
CA LEU A 95 11.00 23.23 28.05
C LEU A 95 11.97 22.35 27.24
N SER A 96 13.24 22.26 27.65
CA SER A 96 14.23 21.39 26.98
C SER A 96 13.86 19.92 27.15
N SER A 97 13.56 19.48 28.38
CA SER A 97 13.14 18.09 28.61
C SER A 97 11.83 17.72 27.91
N ALA A 98 10.92 18.70 27.74
CA ALA A 98 9.70 18.51 26.96
C ALA A 98 10.01 18.32 25.47
N ALA A 99 10.91 19.14 24.91
CA ALA A 99 11.36 19.03 23.53
C ALA A 99 12.07 17.68 23.26
N ASP A 100 12.92 17.24 24.19
CA ASP A 100 13.61 15.95 24.10
C ASP A 100 12.60 14.78 24.17
N ALA A 101 11.65 14.82 25.12
CA ALA A 101 10.61 13.80 25.24
C ALA A 101 9.73 13.73 23.98
N ALA A 102 9.31 14.88 23.45
CA ALA A 102 8.51 14.96 22.22
C ALA A 102 9.29 14.45 21.00
N SER A 103 10.54 14.87 20.84
CA SER A 103 11.41 14.43 19.73
C SER A 103 11.62 12.91 19.78
N SER A 104 11.87 12.39 20.97
CA SER A 104 12.10 10.96 21.19
C SER A 104 10.82 10.12 20.98
N ALA A 105 9.65 10.66 21.34
CA ALA A 105 8.36 10.07 21.02
C ALA A 105 8.08 10.05 19.51
N TYR A 106 8.36 11.17 18.82
CA TYR A 106 8.19 11.29 17.38
C TYR A 106 9.07 10.31 16.60
N VAL A 107 10.36 10.24 16.91
CA VAL A 107 11.28 9.29 16.25
C VAL A 107 10.84 7.85 16.47
N SER A 108 10.45 7.50 17.70
CA SER A 108 9.96 6.15 17.99
C SER A 108 8.67 5.81 17.24
N ALA A 109 7.77 6.77 17.03
CA ALA A 109 6.58 6.58 16.20
C ALA A 109 6.96 6.34 14.73
N LEU A 110 7.87 7.15 14.17
CA LEU A 110 8.36 6.98 12.80
C LEU A 110 9.05 5.63 12.54
N GLU A 111 9.76 5.11 13.54
CA GLU A 111 10.41 3.79 13.46
C GLU A 111 9.38 2.66 13.43
N LYS A 112 8.31 2.76 14.24
CA LYS A 112 7.20 1.78 14.21
C LYS A 112 6.49 1.79 12.85
N GLU A 113 6.29 2.98 12.28
CA GLU A 113 5.71 3.13 10.94
C GLU A 113 6.59 2.56 9.80
N LEU A 114 7.84 2.16 10.04
CA LEU A 114 8.65 1.53 8.98
C LEU A 114 8.30 0.05 8.75
N VAL A 115 7.58 -0.58 9.68
CA VAL A 115 7.28 -2.02 9.61
C VAL A 115 5.87 -2.23 9.05
N PRO A 116 5.70 -3.05 7.99
CA PRO A 116 4.38 -3.40 7.50
C PRO A 116 3.62 -4.18 8.59
N ASN A 117 2.34 -3.88 8.74
CA ASN A 117 1.50 -4.43 9.81
C ASN A 117 0.38 -5.35 9.29
N LEU A 118 0.29 -5.55 7.98
CA LEU A 118 -0.57 -6.54 7.35
C LEU A 118 0.29 -7.51 6.52
N LEU A 119 0.40 -8.76 6.94
CA LEU A 119 1.17 -9.80 6.26
C LEU A 119 0.23 -10.79 5.59
N ILE A 120 0.30 -10.88 4.26
CA ILE A 120 -0.60 -11.70 3.46
C ILE A 120 0.20 -12.89 2.90
N ASN A 121 -0.33 -14.09 3.12
CA ASN A 121 0.24 -15.28 2.50
C ASN A 121 -0.28 -15.42 1.06
N CYS A 122 0.60 -15.17 0.11
CA CYS A 122 0.34 -15.28 -1.32
C CYS A 122 0.86 -16.60 -1.92
N CYS A 123 1.41 -17.51 -1.10
CA CYS A 123 1.71 -18.86 -1.56
C CYS A 123 0.40 -19.54 -1.93
N LYS A 124 0.29 -20.03 -3.17
CA LYS A 124 -0.65 -21.12 -3.42
C LYS A 124 -0.14 -22.34 -2.65
N ALA A 125 -1.05 -23.10 -2.05
CA ALA A 125 -0.80 -24.50 -1.79
C ALA A 125 -0.56 -25.17 -3.15
N PHE A 126 0.69 -25.16 -3.62
CA PHE A 126 1.11 -26.01 -4.71
C PHE A 126 0.90 -27.44 -4.21
N ARG A 127 -0.26 -28.03 -4.52
CA ARG A 127 -0.30 -29.47 -4.71
C ARG A 127 0.71 -29.75 -5.81
N VAL A 128 1.88 -30.22 -5.41
CA VAL A 128 2.85 -30.82 -6.32
C VAL A 128 2.06 -31.90 -7.06
N VAL A 129 1.65 -31.60 -8.30
CA VAL A 129 1.30 -32.65 -9.24
C VAL A 129 2.62 -33.37 -9.44
N ASN A 130 2.68 -34.56 -8.84
CA ASN A 130 3.83 -35.43 -8.86
C ASN A 130 3.95 -36.00 -10.28
N ASP A 131 4.48 -35.21 -11.22
CA ASP A 131 4.86 -35.69 -12.55
C ASP A 131 6.19 -36.44 -12.42
N GLN A 132 6.10 -37.70 -12.00
CA GLN A 132 7.12 -38.69 -12.32
C GLN A 132 6.62 -39.56 -13.46
N GLN A 133 7.41 -39.54 -14.56
CA GLN A 133 7.43 -40.47 -15.71
C GLN A 133 6.32 -40.22 -16.76
N ASP A 134 6.63 -39.86 -18.01
CA ASP A 134 7.54 -40.58 -18.92
C ASP A 134 8.41 -39.70 -19.85
N GLN A 135 9.63 -40.21 -20.11
CA GLN A 135 10.58 -39.72 -21.10
C GLN A 135 10.18 -40.16 -22.52
N MET A 136 10.18 -39.25 -23.50
CA MET A 136 10.59 -39.57 -24.88
C MET A 136 11.22 -38.33 -25.56
N MET A 137 12.37 -38.55 -26.21
CA MET A 137 13.18 -37.59 -26.97
C MET A 137 12.44 -37.02 -28.19
N ASP A 138 12.62 -35.72 -28.51
CA ASP A 138 13.04 -35.26 -29.85
C ASP A 138 13.47 -33.78 -29.86
N ASN A 139 14.36 -33.43 -30.78
CA ASN A 139 15.05 -32.15 -30.98
C ASN A 139 14.14 -30.96 -31.30
N GLY A 140 14.54 -29.78 -30.82
CA GLY A 140 14.24 -28.52 -31.52
C GLY A 140 13.95 -27.31 -30.62
N SER A 141 14.86 -26.34 -30.63
CA SER A 141 14.68 -24.93 -30.23
C SER A 141 14.04 -24.67 -28.86
N GLN A 142 14.87 -24.36 -27.86
CA GLN A 142 14.42 -23.65 -26.66
C GLN A 142 13.83 -22.29 -27.05
N PRO A 143 12.55 -21.99 -26.78
CA PRO A 143 12.19 -20.60 -26.59
C PRO A 143 12.84 -20.16 -25.29
N TYR A 144 13.53 -19.03 -25.32
CA TYR A 144 13.93 -18.28 -24.14
C TYR A 144 12.64 -18.00 -23.35
N ALA A 145 12.31 -18.86 -22.40
CA ALA A 145 11.16 -18.68 -21.55
C ALA A 145 11.47 -17.48 -20.67
N GLU A 146 10.88 -16.33 -20.98
CA GLU A 146 10.90 -15.20 -20.06
C GLU A 146 10.40 -15.70 -18.69
N PRO A 147 11.06 -15.34 -17.58
CA PRO A 147 10.58 -15.70 -16.26
C PRO A 147 9.18 -15.09 -16.10
N LYS A 148 8.15 -15.95 -16.12
CA LYS A 148 6.79 -15.54 -15.77
C LYS A 148 6.85 -14.97 -14.37
N GLN A 149 6.80 -13.64 -14.26
CA GLN A 149 6.79 -12.97 -12.96
C GLN A 149 5.60 -13.50 -12.14
N ASN A 150 5.83 -13.81 -10.87
CA ASN A 150 4.82 -14.34 -9.96
C ASN A 150 3.85 -13.23 -9.55
N VAL A 151 3.00 -12.81 -10.49
CA VAL A 151 2.01 -11.76 -10.29
C VAL A 151 0.75 -12.36 -9.67
N LYS A 152 0.25 -11.71 -8.62
CA LYS A 152 -0.99 -12.05 -7.91
C LYS A 152 -1.94 -10.87 -7.86
N LEU A 153 -3.23 -11.17 -7.92
CA LEU A 153 -4.27 -10.20 -7.60
C LEU A 153 -4.67 -10.37 -6.14
N VAL A 154 -4.41 -9.35 -5.32
CA VAL A 154 -4.76 -9.32 -3.90
C VAL A 154 -5.96 -8.41 -3.72
N HIS A 155 -7.06 -8.92 -3.18
CA HIS A 155 -8.26 -8.14 -2.85
C HIS A 155 -8.41 -8.07 -1.33
N ILE A 156 -8.64 -6.88 -0.78
CA ILE A 156 -8.75 -6.66 0.67
C ILE A 156 -9.99 -5.82 0.94
N ASP A 157 -10.92 -6.38 1.71
CA ASP A 157 -12.07 -5.67 2.26
C ASP A 157 -11.70 -5.01 3.60
N TYR A 158 -12.07 -3.75 3.79
CA TYR A 158 -11.72 -3.02 5.01
C TYR A 158 -12.66 -1.84 5.29
N TRP A 159 -12.55 -1.30 6.51
CA TRP A 159 -13.13 -0.02 6.90
C TRP A 159 -12.11 0.84 7.65
N VAL A 160 -12.34 2.15 7.68
CA VAL A 160 -11.54 3.09 8.47
C VAL A 160 -12.04 3.07 9.92
N GLU A 161 -11.17 2.77 10.87
CA GLU A 161 -11.51 2.70 12.30
C GLU A 161 -11.79 4.10 12.86
N LYS A 162 -10.86 5.04 12.65
CA LYS A 162 -10.97 6.43 13.13
C LYS A 162 -10.58 7.41 12.04
N ALA A 163 -11.50 8.26 11.62
CA ALA A 163 -11.20 9.35 10.69
C ALA A 163 -10.56 10.56 11.39
N GLU A 164 -9.45 10.30 12.09
CA GLU A 164 -8.62 11.28 12.81
C GLU A 164 -7.13 11.16 12.42
N THR A 165 -6.78 10.13 11.65
CA THR A 165 -5.43 9.83 11.21
C THR A 165 -5.43 9.65 9.70
N GLY A 166 -4.94 10.63 8.95
CA GLY A 166 -4.77 10.55 7.50
C GLY A 166 -6.03 10.89 6.68
N ILE A 167 -7.22 10.71 7.24
CA ILE A 167 -8.50 11.13 6.65
C ILE A 167 -9.39 11.73 7.75
N HIS A 168 -10.09 12.81 7.45
CA HIS A 168 -10.74 13.67 8.44
C HIS A 168 -12.11 14.17 7.98
N PHE A 169 -13.10 14.07 8.87
CA PHE A 169 -14.42 14.69 8.70
C PHE A 169 -14.48 16.04 9.42
N ASP A 170 -14.39 17.13 8.66
CA ASP A 170 -14.52 18.49 9.14
C ASP A 170 -15.87 19.06 8.72
N ASP A 171 -16.81 19.11 9.68
CA ASP A 171 -18.21 19.47 9.46
C ASP A 171 -18.82 18.66 8.31
N GLU A 172 -18.96 19.32 7.17
CA GLU A 172 -19.57 18.83 5.94
C GLU A 172 -18.50 18.34 4.93
N VAL A 173 -17.21 18.54 5.18
CA VAL A 173 -16.13 18.18 4.25
C VAL A 173 -15.36 16.97 4.76
N LEU A 174 -15.23 15.96 3.91
CA LEU A 174 -14.24 14.89 4.09
C LEU A 174 -12.99 15.22 3.27
N HIS A 175 -11.83 15.16 3.93
CA HIS A 175 -10.54 15.38 3.27
C HIS A 175 -9.43 14.50 3.83
N THR A 176 -8.38 14.31 3.04
CA THR A 176 -7.21 13.49 3.39
C THR A 176 -6.01 14.37 3.77
N ASP A 177 -5.26 13.96 4.77
CA ASP A 177 -3.96 14.54 5.11
C ASP A 177 -2.90 14.06 4.11
N ASN A 178 -2.05 14.99 3.68
CA ASN A 178 -0.98 14.79 2.71
C ASN A 178 0.41 14.69 3.38
N GLN A 179 0.44 14.51 4.70
CA GLN A 179 1.68 14.14 5.37
C GLN A 179 2.22 12.80 4.85
N ILE A 180 3.54 12.67 4.92
CA ILE A 180 4.25 11.44 4.59
C ILE A 180 3.62 10.27 5.34
N ARG A 181 3.39 9.16 4.64
CA ARG A 181 2.84 7.90 5.18
C ARG A 181 1.42 7.98 5.75
N ARG A 182 0.59 8.91 5.28
CA ARG A 182 -0.84 8.96 5.66
C ARG A 182 -1.77 8.14 4.78
N ALA A 183 -1.35 7.77 3.57
CA ALA A 183 -2.12 6.91 2.66
C ALA A 183 -2.58 5.59 3.31
N ARG A 184 -1.66 4.93 4.02
CA ARG A 184 -1.90 3.69 4.78
C ARG A 184 -3.00 3.78 5.85
N CYS A 185 -3.43 5.00 6.22
CA CYS A 185 -4.43 5.20 7.27
C CYS A 185 -5.88 5.10 6.78
N TRP A 186 -6.08 4.99 5.46
CA TRP A 186 -7.39 4.96 4.82
C TRP A 186 -7.49 3.95 3.66
N PHE A 187 -6.40 3.26 3.33
CA PHE A 187 -6.40 2.01 2.55
C PHE A 187 -5.09 1.23 2.73
N PRO A 188 -5.10 -0.11 2.59
CA PRO A 188 -3.88 -0.91 2.61
C PRO A 188 -2.98 -0.60 1.40
N CYS A 189 -1.70 -0.30 1.62
CA CYS A 189 -0.79 0.04 0.52
C CYS A 189 0.66 -0.40 0.78
N MET A 190 1.45 -0.46 -0.29
CA MET A 190 2.90 -0.39 -0.16
C MET A 190 3.30 1.05 0.11
N ASP A 191 4.10 1.28 1.14
CA ASP A 191 4.59 2.61 1.51
C ASP A 191 6.12 2.64 1.42
N ASP A 192 6.59 2.39 0.20
CA ASP A 192 7.99 2.47 -0.19
C ASP A 192 8.15 3.60 -1.21
N GLY A 193 9.02 4.56 -0.88
CA GLY A 193 9.32 5.73 -1.70
C GLY A 193 9.95 5.44 -3.06
N TYR A 194 10.40 4.20 -3.29
CA TYR A 194 10.95 3.75 -4.57
C TYR A 194 9.91 3.08 -5.48
N GLN A 195 8.73 2.73 -4.95
CA GLN A 195 7.66 2.15 -5.75
C GLN A 195 6.78 3.22 -6.37
N CYS A 196 6.38 2.97 -7.61
CA CYS A 196 5.42 3.77 -8.34
C CYS A 196 4.44 2.80 -9.00
N CYS A 197 3.15 2.97 -8.74
CA CYS A 197 2.10 2.18 -9.38
C CYS A 197 1.01 3.07 -9.93
N CYS A 198 0.23 2.50 -10.84
CA CYS A 198 -0.97 3.13 -11.38
C CYS A 198 -2.15 2.88 -10.44
N PHE A 199 -3.13 3.78 -10.48
CA PHE A 199 -4.31 3.66 -9.66
C PHE A 199 -5.59 3.76 -10.48
N ASP A 200 -6.57 2.94 -10.08
CA ASP A 200 -7.98 3.10 -10.42
C ASP A 200 -8.74 3.48 -9.16
N LEU A 201 -9.44 4.60 -9.21
CA LEU A 201 -10.11 5.16 -8.03
C LEU A 201 -11.62 5.17 -8.24
N GLU A 202 -12.38 4.57 -7.33
CA GLU A 202 -13.84 4.49 -7.34
C GLU A 202 -14.43 5.02 -6.03
N PHE A 203 -15.31 6.03 -6.12
CA PHE A 203 -15.94 6.65 -4.95
C PHE A 203 -17.44 6.62 -5.03
N THR A 204 -18.08 6.09 -4.00
CA THR A 204 -19.52 6.18 -3.78
C THR A 204 -19.79 7.20 -2.70
N VAL A 205 -20.46 8.30 -3.08
CA VAL A 205 -20.85 9.39 -2.18
C VAL A 205 -22.32 9.76 -2.38
N ALA A 206 -22.92 10.42 -1.38
CA ALA A 206 -24.29 10.93 -1.49
C ALA A 206 -24.44 11.91 -2.68
N HIS A 207 -25.61 11.95 -3.31
CA HIS A 207 -25.86 12.73 -4.53
C HIS A 207 -25.61 14.24 -4.42
N ASN A 208 -25.72 14.79 -3.22
CA ASN A 208 -25.48 16.21 -2.93
C ASN A 208 -23.99 16.53 -2.69
N LEU A 209 -23.12 15.55 -2.88
CA LEU A 209 -21.68 15.64 -2.65
C LEU A 209 -20.90 15.34 -3.93
N VAL A 210 -19.73 15.95 -4.05
CA VAL A 210 -18.82 15.73 -5.18
C VAL A 210 -17.51 15.17 -4.66
N ALA A 211 -17.13 13.96 -5.07
CA ALA A 211 -15.79 13.45 -4.76
C ALA A 211 -14.75 14.02 -5.74
N VAL A 212 -13.71 14.64 -5.20
CA VAL A 212 -12.55 15.11 -5.98
C VAL A 212 -11.36 14.24 -5.64
N SER A 213 -10.57 13.83 -6.63
CA SER A 213 -9.30 13.11 -6.42
C SER A 213 -8.31 13.41 -7.55
N THR A 214 -7.10 12.87 -7.46
CA THR A 214 -6.12 12.93 -8.56
C THR A 214 -6.49 12.01 -9.71
N GLY A 215 -6.20 12.44 -10.94
CA GLY A 215 -6.40 11.66 -12.15
C GLY A 215 -7.38 12.31 -13.12
N ASN A 216 -7.80 11.55 -14.13
CA ASN A 216 -8.83 11.97 -15.09
C ASN A 216 -10.18 11.36 -14.71
N LEU A 217 -11.25 12.13 -14.77
CA LEU A 217 -12.60 11.58 -14.64
C LEU A 217 -12.97 10.80 -15.90
N LEU A 218 -13.13 9.48 -15.74
CA LEU A 218 -13.47 8.55 -16.82
C LEU A 218 -14.97 8.27 -16.89
N TYR A 219 -15.59 8.06 -15.73
CA TYR A 219 -17.01 7.74 -15.63
C TYR A 219 -17.65 8.46 -14.45
N GLN A 220 -18.85 8.98 -14.68
CA GLN A 220 -19.75 9.45 -13.64
C GLN A 220 -21.12 8.83 -13.83
N VAL A 221 -21.57 8.04 -12.86
CA VAL A 221 -22.86 7.35 -12.93
C VAL A 221 -23.70 7.79 -11.74
N SER A 222 -24.95 8.17 -12.00
CA SER A 222 -25.94 8.41 -10.95
C SER A 222 -26.87 7.21 -10.85
N VAL A 223 -26.87 6.55 -9.68
CA VAL A 223 -27.79 5.44 -9.39
C VAL A 223 -28.53 5.85 -8.13
N ASN A 224 -29.84 6.10 -8.23
CA ASN A 224 -30.76 6.40 -7.13
C ASN A 224 -30.07 7.00 -5.88
N GLU A 225 -29.74 8.30 -5.94
CA GLU A 225 -29.10 9.08 -4.87
C GLU A 225 -27.58 8.91 -4.61
N LEU A 226 -26.81 8.24 -5.48
CA LEU A 226 -25.34 8.12 -5.38
C LEU A 226 -24.60 8.50 -6.67
N ILE A 227 -23.36 9.00 -6.57
CA ILE A 227 -22.45 9.33 -7.71
C ILE A 227 -21.17 8.49 -7.62
N LEU A 228 -20.78 7.83 -8.72
CA LEU A 228 -19.49 7.11 -8.92
C LEU A 228 -18.48 7.97 -9.70
N PHE A 229 -17.17 7.93 -9.36
CA PHE A 229 -16.07 8.53 -10.14
C PHE A 229 -15.03 7.46 -10.48
N LEU A 230 -14.44 7.44 -11.69
CA LEU A 230 -13.34 6.53 -12.09
C LEU A 230 -12.15 7.34 -12.64
N GLY A 231 -10.89 7.02 -12.29
CA GLY A 231 -9.72 7.69 -12.86
C GLY A 231 -8.44 6.86 -12.92
N ILE A 232 -7.63 7.05 -13.99
CA ILE A 232 -6.34 6.35 -14.27
C ILE A 232 -5.16 7.34 -14.22
N TRP A 233 -3.99 6.92 -13.69
CA TRP A 233 -2.69 7.54 -14.00
C TRP A 233 -1.49 6.56 -14.00
N SER A 234 -0.42 6.89 -14.74
CA SER A 234 0.88 6.21 -14.83
C SER A 234 2.02 7.21 -14.58
N ILE A 235 2.96 6.90 -13.67
CA ILE A 235 4.15 7.72 -13.38
C ILE A 235 5.38 7.15 -14.11
N GLN A 236 6.07 7.96 -14.91
CA GLN A 236 7.35 7.63 -15.52
C GLN A 236 8.38 8.70 -15.17
N PHE A 237 9.41 8.36 -14.37
CA PHE A 237 10.49 9.29 -14.01
C PHE A 237 11.64 9.21 -15.02
N TYR A 238 11.92 10.32 -15.73
CA TYR A 238 13.17 10.51 -16.46
C TYR A 238 14.24 11.08 -15.52
N ALA A 239 15.38 10.40 -15.42
CA ALA A 239 16.53 10.86 -14.66
C ALA A 239 17.25 12.01 -15.39
N GLY A 240 17.31 13.20 -14.78
CA GLY A 240 18.03 14.34 -15.33
C GLY A 240 18.11 15.56 -14.41
N VAL A 241 19.12 15.56 -13.53
CA VAL A 241 19.82 16.73 -12.95
C VAL A 241 19.02 17.66 -11.98
N SER A 242 19.33 17.47 -10.70
CA SER A 242 19.46 18.48 -9.62
C SER A 242 18.22 19.11 -8.94
N LYS A 243 18.01 18.65 -7.69
CA LYS A 243 17.36 19.33 -6.53
C LYS A 243 15.87 19.71 -6.63
N LEU A 244 15.00 18.71 -6.43
CA LEU A 244 14.08 18.60 -5.27
C LEU A 244 13.36 17.24 -5.43
N LYS A 245 13.67 16.28 -4.54
CA LYS A 245 12.99 14.99 -4.53
C LYS A 245 11.62 15.16 -3.85
N PHE A 246 10.55 15.29 -4.64
CA PHE A 246 9.19 15.05 -4.16
C PHE A 246 8.89 13.56 -4.34
N LEU A 247 9.01 12.79 -3.25
CA LEU A 247 8.54 11.41 -3.16
C LEU A 247 7.01 11.39 -3.02
N SER A 248 6.35 10.47 -3.73
CA SER A 248 4.96 9.98 -3.54
C SER A 248 4.01 10.92 -2.77
N HIS A 249 3.21 11.72 -3.49
CA HIS A 249 2.11 12.48 -2.90
C HIS A 249 0.80 12.03 -3.55
N PHE A 250 -0.02 11.26 -2.82
CA PHE A 250 -1.45 11.18 -3.08
C PHE A 250 -2.08 12.49 -2.64
N ARG A 251 -2.57 13.28 -3.59
CA ARG A 251 -3.09 14.62 -3.30
C ARG A 251 -4.62 14.64 -3.37
N PHE A 252 -5.21 14.86 -2.20
CA PHE A 252 -6.51 15.43 -1.91
C PHE A 252 -7.78 14.69 -2.35
N PHE A 253 -8.57 14.31 -1.34
CA PHE A 253 -10.02 14.30 -1.43
C PHE A 253 -10.58 15.64 -0.96
N PHE A 254 -11.47 16.21 -1.75
CA PHE A 254 -12.36 17.27 -1.28
C PHE A 254 -13.79 16.85 -1.64
N LEU A 255 -14.67 16.76 -0.66
CA LEU A 255 -16.11 16.72 -0.89
C LEU A 255 -16.70 18.12 -0.84
N PHE A 256 -17.29 18.59 -1.95
CA PHE A 256 -18.01 19.87 -2.01
C PHE A 256 -19.53 19.66 -2.05
N PHE A 257 -20.26 20.61 -1.48
CA PHE A 257 -21.71 20.79 -1.61
C PHE A 257 -22.02 21.68 -2.81
N LEU A 258 -23.14 21.39 -3.49
CA LEU A 258 -23.80 22.27 -4.46
C LEU A 258 -25.04 22.91 -3.84
#